data_AF-A0A1A3BFG5-F1
#
_entry.id   AF-A0A1A3BFG5-F1
#
_cell.length_a   1.000
_cell.length_b   1.000
_cell.length_c   1.000
_cell.angle_alpha   90.00
_cell.angle_beta   90.00
_cell.angle_gamma   90.00
#
_symmetry.space_group_name_H-M   'P 1'
#
loop_
_entity.id
_entity.type
_entity.pdbx_description
1 polymer ?
#
loop_
_entity_poly.entity_id
_entity_poly.type
_entity_poly.pdbx_seq_one_letter_code
_entity_poly.pdbx_strand_id
1 'polypeptide(L)'
;MSSTTELAELHELIGSLRRCVTSLASRYGDSPATRRIVNDAERILNDIDRLDIDAEELELARGVVHHHYAGDRIPIPDTQYDTRC
;
A
#
# COMPACT_ATOMS: atom_id res chain seq x y z
N MET A 1 -8.51 -16.34 8.94
CA MET A 1 -7.86 -15.74 7.76
C MET A 1 -6.56 -15.11 8.25
N SER A 2 -5.45 -15.33 7.55
CA SER A 2 -4.15 -14.74 7.94
C SER A 2 -4.03 -13.34 7.36
N SER A 3 -3.37 -12.42 8.09
CA SER A 3 -3.22 -11.02 7.69
C SER A 3 -2.54 -10.81 6.32
N THR A 4 -1.73 -11.76 5.87
CA THR A 4 -1.12 -11.78 4.53
C THR A 4 -2.13 -12.08 3.42
N THR A 5 -3.13 -12.94 3.70
CA THR A 5 -4.19 -13.28 2.73
C THR A 5 -5.09 -12.08 2.46
N GLU A 6 -5.44 -11.32 3.49
CA GLU A 6 -6.24 -10.09 3.35
C GLU A 6 -5.54 -9.03 2.48
N LEU A 7 -4.21 -8.93 2.57
CA LEU A 7 -3.44 -7.96 1.80
C LEU A 7 -3.31 -8.39 0.33
N ALA A 8 -3.15 -9.69 0.07
CA ALA A 8 -3.19 -10.24 -1.28
C ALA A 8 -4.55 -10.00 -1.97
N GLU A 9 -5.65 -10.20 -1.24
CA GLU A 9 -7.00 -9.87 -1.71
C GLU A 9 -7.16 -8.38 -2.02
N LEU A 10 -6.60 -7.50 -1.18
CA LEU A 10 -6.59 -6.06 -1.43
C LEU A 10 -5.89 -5.69 -2.74
N HIS A 11 -4.69 -6.23 -2.99
CA HIS A 11 -3.97 -5.98 -4.26
C HIS A 11 -4.73 -6.52 -5.48
N GLU A 12 -5.41 -7.66 -5.36
CA GLU A 12 -6.24 -8.19 -6.44
C GLU A 12 -7.42 -7.25 -6.75
N LEU A 13 -8.07 -6.70 -5.71
CA LEU A 13 -9.17 -5.74 -5.85
C LEU A 13 -8.69 -4.42 -6.48
N ILE A 14 -7.56 -3.87 -6.01
CA ILE A 14 -6.92 -2.67 -6.58
C ILE A 14 -6.62 -2.87 -8.06
N GLY A 15 -5.98 -3.99 -8.42
CA GLY A 15 -5.66 -4.31 -9.80
C GLY A 15 -6.90 -4.48 -10.68
N SER A 16 -7.96 -5.11 -10.15
CA SER A 16 -9.22 -5.28 -10.85
C SER A 16 -9.94 -3.95 -11.10
N LEU A 17 -9.95 -3.06 -10.11
CA LEU A 17 -10.55 -1.73 -10.23
C LEU A 17 -9.77 -0.88 -11.24
N ARG A 18 -8.43 -0.89 -11.19
CA ARG A 18 -7.56 -0.19 -12.15
C ARG A 18 -7.89 -0.59 -13.59
N ARG A 19 -8.00 -1.90 -13.87
CA ARG A 19 -8.37 -2.42 -15.21
C ARG A 19 -9.77 -1.97 -15.63
N CYS A 20 -10.73 -2.04 -14.72
CA CYS A 20 -12.11 -1.64 -14.98
C CYS A 20 -12.21 -0.16 -15.38
N VAL A 21 -11.58 0.72 -14.60
CA VAL A 21 -11.62 2.17 -14.83
C VAL A 21 -10.82 2.58 -16.07
N THR A 22 -9.69 1.92 -16.33
CA THR A 22 -8.93 2.12 -17.58
C THR A 22 -9.78 1.75 -18.81
N SER A 23 -10.51 0.63 -18.74
CA SER A 23 -11.43 0.24 -19.81
C SER A 23 -12.54 1.29 -19.97
N LEU A 24 -13.11 1.79 -18.87
CA LEU A 24 -14.12 2.85 -18.90
C LEU A 24 -13.61 4.11 -19.62
N ALA A 25 -12.42 4.60 -19.25
CA ALA A 25 -11.81 5.76 -19.90
C ALA A 25 -11.60 5.52 -21.41
N SER A 26 -11.09 4.34 -21.79
CA SER A 26 -10.84 4.01 -23.21
C SER A 26 -12.11 3.97 -24.05
N ARG A 27 -13.25 3.52 -23.50
CA ARG A 27 -14.52 3.43 -24.23
C ARG A 27 -15.16 4.79 -24.48
N TYR A 28 -14.83 5.78 -23.66
CA TYR A 28 -15.52 7.07 -23.63
C TYR A 28 -14.60 8.27 -23.94
N GLY A 29 -13.37 8.03 -24.39
CA GLY A 29 -12.37 9.07 -24.68
C GLY A 29 -12.69 9.98 -25.86
N ASP A 30 -13.48 9.50 -26.84
CA ASP A 30 -13.59 10.15 -28.15
C ASP A 30 -14.81 11.07 -28.33
N SER A 31 -15.66 11.22 -27.29
CA SER A 31 -16.86 12.05 -27.37
C SER A 31 -16.86 13.22 -26.38
N PRO A 32 -17.10 14.46 -26.84
CA PRO A 32 -17.29 15.62 -25.96
C PRO A 32 -18.41 15.42 -24.92
N ALA A 33 -19.43 14.62 -25.24
CA ALA A 33 -20.56 14.33 -24.34
C ALA A 33 -20.13 13.50 -23.12
N THR A 34 -19.04 12.74 -23.24
CA THR A 34 -18.54 11.84 -22.20
C THR A 34 -17.32 12.37 -21.47
N ARG A 35 -16.93 13.62 -21.73
CA ARG A 35 -15.77 14.28 -21.10
C ARG A 35 -15.80 14.23 -19.57
N ARG A 36 -16.99 14.37 -18.95
CA ARG A 36 -17.13 14.25 -17.49
C ARG A 36 -16.79 12.84 -16.99
N ILE A 37 -17.21 11.81 -17.73
CA ILE A 37 -16.92 10.41 -17.39
C ILE A 37 -15.42 10.15 -17.46
N VAL A 38 -14.75 10.67 -18.50
CA VAL A 38 -13.29 10.57 -18.64
C VAL A 38 -12.57 11.25 -17.47
N ASN A 39 -12.95 12.49 -17.15
CA ASN A 39 -12.35 13.22 -16.02
C ASN A 39 -12.53 12.48 -14.68
N ASP A 40 -13.72 11.91 -14.44
CA ASP A 40 -13.98 11.14 -13.23
C ASP A 40 -13.17 9.83 -13.22
N ALA A 41 -13.02 9.17 -14.37
CA ALA A 41 -12.19 7.97 -14.50
C ALA A 41 -10.71 8.28 -14.24
N GLU A 42 -10.18 9.38 -14.76
CA GLU A 42 -8.81 9.82 -14.50
C GLU A 42 -8.59 10.14 -13.01
N ARG A 43 -9.54 10.84 -12.36
CA ARG A 43 -9.46 11.10 -10.91
C ARG A 43 -9.44 9.80 -10.11
N ILE A 44 -10.32 8.86 -10.44
CA ILE A 44 -10.37 7.55 -9.79
C ILE A 44 -9.06 6.79 -10.01
N LEU A 45 -8.44 6.84 -11.20
CA LEU A 45 -7.15 6.20 -11.44
C LEU A 45 -6.05 6.75 -10.53
N ASN A 46 -5.99 8.08 -10.34
CA ASN A 46 -5.05 8.69 -9.40
C ASN A 46 -5.33 8.24 -7.96
N ASP A 47 -6.60 8.14 -7.55
CA ASP A 47 -6.97 7.66 -6.22
C ASP A 47 -6.58 6.18 -6.02
N ILE A 48 -6.67 5.36 -7.07
CA ILE A 48 -6.21 3.96 -7.07
C ILE A 48 -4.69 3.89 -6.94
N ASP A 49 -3.94 4.72 -7.68
CA ASP A 49 -2.48 4.78 -7.56
C ASP A 49 -2.04 5.14 -6.13
N ARG A 50 -2.74 6.09 -5.49
CA ARG A 50 -2.51 6.44 -4.09
C ARG A 50 -2.84 5.29 -3.14
N LEU A 51 -3.95 4.59 -3.38
CA LEU A 51 -4.33 3.44 -2.57
C LEU A 51 -3.32 2.28 -2.67
N ASP A 52 -2.73 2.08 -3.85
CA ASP A 52 -1.67 1.09 -4.08
C ASP A 52 -0.43 1.41 -3.24
N ILE A 53 -0.01 2.69 -3.24
CA ILE A 53 1.10 3.18 -2.39
C ILE A 53 0.78 2.97 -0.91
N ASP A 54 -0.42 3.35 -0.46
CA ASP A 54 -0.84 3.18 0.93
C ASP A 54 -0.87 1.69 1.34
N ALA A 55 -1.23 0.78 0.42
CA ALA A 55 -1.25 -0.65 0.65
C ALA A 55 0.18 -1.23 0.77
N GLU A 56 1.11 -0.79 -0.07
CA GLU A 56 2.53 -1.14 0.02
C GLU A 56 3.15 -0.64 1.34
N GLU A 57 2.83 0.59 1.75
CA GLU A 57 3.28 1.15 3.04
C GLU A 57 2.75 0.33 4.23
N LEU A 58 1.49 -0.11 4.17
CA LEU A 58 0.89 -0.96 5.18
C LEU A 58 1.59 -2.34 5.25
N GLU A 59 1.95 -2.93 4.12
CA GLU A 59 2.71 -4.18 4.08
C GLU A 59 4.08 -4.02 4.74
N LEU A 60 4.80 -2.94 4.40
CA LEU A 60 6.09 -2.62 5.00
C LEU A 60 5.99 -2.44 6.51
N ALA A 61 5.01 -1.67 6.98
CA ALA A 61 4.77 -1.45 8.41
C ALA A 61 4.48 -2.77 9.14
N ARG A 62 3.69 -3.67 8.54
CA ARG A 62 3.43 -5.01 9.10
C ARG A 62 4.68 -5.87 9.15
N GLY A 63 5.51 -5.87 8.09
CA GLY A 63 6.79 -6.58 8.04
C GLY A 63 7.76 -6.11 9.11
N VAL A 64 7.87 -4.78 9.32
CA VAL A 64 8.68 -4.17 10.38
C VAL A 64 8.19 -4.59 11.76
N VAL A 65 6.88 -4.57 12.02
CA VAL A 65 6.31 -5.06 13.29
C VAL A 65 6.63 -6.54 13.51
N HIS A 66 6.50 -7.39 12.48
CA HIS A 66 6.82 -8.82 12.61
C HIS A 66 8.32 -9.04 12.89
N HIS A 67 9.21 -8.26 12.26
CA HIS A 67 10.65 -8.29 12.56
C HIS A 67 10.98 -7.83 13.99
N HIS A 68 10.33 -6.80 14.51
CA HIS A 68 10.57 -6.33 15.89
C HIS A 68 10.16 -7.33 16.97
N TYR A 69 9.19 -8.20 16.69
CA TYR A 69 8.82 -9.31 17.60
C TYR A 69 9.71 -10.54 17.42
N ALA A 70 10.33 -10.71 16.25
CA ALA A 70 11.21 -11.83 15.91
C ALA A 70 12.69 -11.49 16.17
N GLY A 71 13.10 -11.45 17.45
CA GLY A 71 14.43 -11.92 17.85
C GLY A 71 15.65 -10.98 17.81
N ASP A 72 15.67 -9.88 17.06
CA ASP A 72 16.92 -9.10 16.91
C ASP A 72 17.10 -8.00 17.96
N ARG A 73 17.04 -8.35 19.24
CA ARG A 73 17.51 -7.45 20.32
C ARG A 73 18.94 -7.81 20.68
N ILE A 74 19.88 -6.91 20.39
CA ILE A 74 21.24 -7.00 20.92
C ILE A 74 21.17 -6.65 22.41
N PRO A 75 21.45 -7.57 23.34
CA PRO A 75 21.42 -7.27 24.77
C PRO A 75 22.55 -6.27 25.07
N ILE A 76 22.19 -5.09 25.58
CA ILE A 76 23.16 -4.11 26.06
C ILE A 76 23.51 -4.51 27.50
N PRO A 77 24.77 -4.82 27.81
CA PRO A 77 25.15 -5.13 29.19
C PRO A 77 25.07 -3.88 30.07
N ASP A 78 24.34 -3.96 31.18
CA ASP A 78 24.26 -2.90 32.22
C ASP A 78 25.54 -2.79 33.07
N THR A 79 26.71 -2.94 32.46
CA THR A 79 27.97 -2.84 33.21
C THR A 79 28.22 -1.37 33.53
N GLN A 80 28.08 -1.01 34.80
CA GLN A 80 28.50 0.30 35.28
C GLN A 80 30.01 0.42 35.07
N TYR A 81 30.43 1.40 34.27
CA TYR A 81 31.84 1.75 34.15
C TYR A 81 32.33 2.19 35.53
N ASP A 82 33.26 1.42 36.10
CA ASP A 82 33.87 1.74 37.39
C ASP A 82 34.65 3.05 37.23
N THR A 83 34.07 4.15 37.72
CA THR A 83 34.72 5.46 37.82
C THR A 83 35.76 5.39 38.94
N ARG A 84 36.89 4.76 38.69
CA ARG A 84 38.05 4.88 39.58
C ARG A 84 38.97 5.98 39.09
N CYS A 85 38.86 7.11 39.79
CA CYS A 85 39.86 8.18 39.84
C CYS A 85 41.12 7.71 40.57
#